data_AF-A0A329RZX9-F1
#
_entry.id   AF-A0A329RZX9-F1
#
_cell.length_a   1.000
_cell.length_b   1.000
_cell.length_c   1.000
_cell.angle_alpha   90.00
_cell.angle_beta   90.00
_cell.angle_gamma   90.00
#
_symmetry.space_group_name_H-M   'P 1'
#
loop_
_entity.id
_entity.type
_entity.pdbx_description
1 polymer ?
#
loop_
_entity_poly.entity_id
_entity_poly.type
_entity_poly.pdbx_seq_one_letter_code
_entity_poly.pdbx_strand_id
1 'polypeptide(L)'
;MKLENEVAMLYLDSVSQFPVGSSSKVSMSIKTKRNSVHGDSVEMLSTTPLPCPVDSAAQLVWKDLTTNLSFAQCQKGRQPNSYVKNWVIILEGALENKQIKGVQFLRKYEEPNRVVIVKSGIITLPNDGLQFRDQCWMTITRSDTSPNASVVQGCGRIFLDSYGTNSGSESECFARNTAALKSLGYKLREKAQLLQNRLIDGADS
;
A
#
# COMPACT_ATOMS: atom_id res chain seq x y z
N MET A 1 2.21 15.26 -12.11
CA MET A 1 0.90 14.55 -12.14
C MET A 1 0.34 14.46 -10.72
N LYS A 2 -1.00 14.44 -10.51
CA LYS A 2 -1.62 14.49 -9.16
C LYS A 2 -1.04 13.45 -8.18
N LEU A 3 -0.86 12.20 -8.62
CA LEU A 3 -0.29 11.12 -7.79
C LEU A 3 1.19 11.31 -7.44
N GLU A 4 1.97 11.94 -8.31
CA GLU A 4 3.40 12.22 -8.03
C GLU A 4 3.54 13.23 -6.88
N ASN A 5 2.70 14.27 -6.90
CA ASN A 5 2.68 15.29 -5.85
C ASN A 5 2.24 14.68 -4.52
N GLU A 6 1.22 13.80 -4.53
CA GLU A 6 0.79 13.11 -3.32
C GLU A 6 1.86 12.18 -2.75
N VAL A 7 2.61 11.47 -3.59
CA VAL A 7 3.75 10.67 -3.14
C VAL A 7 4.84 11.54 -2.48
N ALA A 8 5.10 12.72 -3.03
CA ALA A 8 6.03 13.66 -2.41
C ALA A 8 5.54 14.14 -1.04
N MET A 9 4.24 14.45 -0.89
CA MET A 9 3.66 14.84 0.40
C MET A 9 3.69 13.69 1.42
N LEU A 10 3.28 12.48 1.01
CA LEU A 10 3.32 11.29 1.85
C LEU A 10 4.74 10.94 2.32
N TYR A 11 5.75 11.19 1.48
CA TYR A 11 7.15 11.03 1.88
C TYR A 11 7.53 12.00 3.01
N LEU A 12 7.12 13.26 2.95
CA LEU A 12 7.36 14.22 4.02
C LEU A 12 6.65 13.80 5.33
N ASP A 13 5.43 13.27 5.22
CA ASP A 13 4.66 12.80 6.38
C ASP A 13 5.23 11.52 7.01
N SER A 14 5.98 10.72 6.24
CA SER A 14 6.49 9.41 6.67
C SER A 14 7.38 9.47 7.91
N VAL A 15 8.01 10.62 8.16
CA VAL A 15 8.86 10.90 9.33
C VAL A 15 8.10 10.78 10.65
N SER A 16 6.78 11.02 10.64
CA SER A 16 5.93 11.05 11.84
C SER A 16 5.23 9.73 12.18
N GLN A 17 5.28 8.72 11.30
CA GLN A 17 4.32 7.61 11.32
C GLN A 17 4.77 6.36 12.09
N PHE A 18 6.07 6.20 12.36
CA PHE A 18 6.58 5.06 13.12
C PHE A 18 7.38 5.54 14.33
N PRO A 19 7.03 5.10 15.55
CA PRO A 19 7.81 5.43 16.74
C PRO A 19 9.22 4.86 16.62
N VAL A 20 10.19 5.60 17.15
CA VAL A 20 11.60 5.18 17.26
C VAL A 20 11.65 4.03 18.26
N GLY A 21 11.87 2.81 17.75
CA GLY A 21 11.89 1.59 18.54
C GLY A 21 11.48 0.40 17.69
N SER A 22 12.46 -0.29 17.13
CA SER A 22 12.21 -1.43 16.25
C SER A 22 11.68 -2.62 17.06
N SER A 23 10.42 -3.02 16.82
CA SER A 23 9.88 -4.25 17.42
C SER A 23 10.59 -5.45 16.80
N SER A 24 11.16 -6.34 17.62
CA SER A 24 11.83 -7.57 17.16
C SER A 24 10.88 -8.67 16.71
N LYS A 25 9.57 -8.40 16.64
CA LYS A 25 8.55 -9.38 16.29
C LYS A 25 7.84 -8.99 14.99
N VAL A 26 7.59 -9.99 14.16
CA VAL A 26 6.69 -9.86 13.02
C VAL A 26 5.30 -9.55 13.55
N SER A 27 4.69 -8.49 13.04
CA SER A 27 3.33 -8.10 13.41
C SER A 27 2.59 -7.48 12.25
N MET A 28 1.26 -7.60 12.30
CA MET A 28 0.36 -6.92 11.40
C MET A 28 -0.94 -6.60 12.13
N SER A 29 -1.45 -5.39 11.92
CA SER A 29 -2.76 -4.98 12.39
C SER A 29 -3.52 -4.26 11.30
N ILE A 30 -4.84 -4.37 11.33
CA ILE A 30 -5.74 -3.65 10.43
C ILE A 30 -6.85 -3.05 11.29
N LYS A 31 -7.20 -1.80 11.02
CA LYS A 31 -8.23 -1.06 11.74
C LYS A 31 -9.06 -0.25 10.75
N THR A 32 -10.36 -0.21 10.98
CA THR A 32 -11.23 0.74 10.31
C THR A 32 -11.23 2.03 11.11
N LYS A 33 -10.96 3.16 10.47
CA LYS A 33 -11.03 4.51 11.07
C LYS A 33 -12.09 5.32 10.35
N ARG A 34 -12.81 6.16 11.09
CA ARG A 34 -13.70 7.16 10.50
C ARG A 34 -13.04 8.53 10.63
N ASN A 35 -12.87 9.21 9.50
CA ASN A 35 -12.37 10.58 9.42
C ASN A 35 -13.54 11.50 9.02
N SER A 36 -13.65 12.66 9.65
CA SER A 36 -14.65 13.68 9.30
C SER A 36 -14.53 14.19 7.86
N VAL A 37 -13.34 14.15 7.26
CA VAL A 37 -13.05 14.64 5.90
C VAL A 37 -13.23 13.57 4.82
N HIS A 38 -12.82 12.33 5.09
CA HIS A 38 -12.77 11.25 4.09
C HIS A 38 -13.77 10.10 4.37
N GLY A 39 -14.55 10.20 5.44
CA GLY A 39 -15.46 9.14 5.88
C GLY A 39 -14.70 7.92 6.41
N ASP A 40 -15.26 6.73 6.18
CA ASP A 40 -14.65 5.47 6.60
C ASP A 40 -13.38 5.18 5.78
N SER A 41 -12.35 4.69 6.46
CA SER A 41 -11.05 4.31 5.90
C SER A 41 -10.57 3.02 6.56
N VAL A 42 -9.77 2.26 5.84
CA VAL A 42 -9.07 1.10 6.40
C VAL A 42 -7.59 1.41 6.44
N GLU A 43 -6.98 1.28 7.61
CA GLU A 43 -5.55 1.42 7.82
C GLU A 43 -4.97 0.09 8.25
N MET A 44 -3.81 -0.24 7.69
CA MET A 44 -3.04 -1.42 8.04
C MET A 44 -1.62 -1.01 8.41
N LEU A 45 -1.12 -1.58 9.50
CA LEU A 45 0.26 -1.45 9.94
C LEU A 45 0.92 -2.81 9.93
N SER A 46 2.17 -2.87 9.47
CA SER A 46 2.97 -4.10 9.45
C SER A 46 4.39 -3.80 9.92
N THR A 47 4.98 -4.72 10.66
CA THR A 47 6.40 -4.71 11.03
C THR A 47 6.99 -6.08 10.74
N THR A 48 8.10 -6.12 10.01
CA THR A 48 8.81 -7.34 9.63
C THR A 48 10.31 -7.15 9.85
N PRO A 49 10.84 -7.64 10.98
CA PRO A 49 12.28 -7.77 11.18
C PRO A 49 12.84 -8.79 10.20
N LEU A 50 14.01 -8.50 9.64
CA LEU A 50 14.70 -9.35 8.66
C LEU A 50 16.17 -9.53 9.06
N PRO A 51 16.73 -10.75 8.93
CA PRO A 51 18.13 -11.03 9.21
C PRO A 51 19.08 -10.57 8.08
N CYS A 52 18.75 -9.47 7.39
CA CYS A 52 19.56 -8.94 6.29
C CYS A 52 19.72 -7.41 6.37
N PRO A 53 20.77 -6.83 5.75
CA PRO A 53 20.99 -5.39 5.74
C PRO A 53 19.87 -4.60 5.04
N VAL A 54 19.82 -3.29 5.32
CA VAL A 54 18.82 -2.37 4.78
C VAL A 54 18.74 -2.42 3.26
N ASP A 55 19.88 -2.46 2.56
CA ASP A 55 19.92 -2.44 1.10
C ASP A 55 19.31 -3.72 0.49
N SER A 56 19.61 -4.88 1.08
CA SER A 56 19.04 -6.16 0.66
C SER A 56 17.52 -6.18 0.87
N ALA A 57 17.06 -5.77 2.04
CA ALA A 57 15.62 -5.66 2.33
C ALA A 57 14.92 -4.66 1.40
N ALA A 58 15.52 -3.49 1.16
CA ALA A 58 15.00 -2.50 0.24
C ALA A 58 14.91 -3.02 -1.20
N GLN A 59 15.90 -3.81 -1.64
CA GLN A 59 15.88 -4.45 -2.95
C GLN A 59 14.75 -5.48 -3.06
N LEU A 60 14.53 -6.30 -2.04
CA LEU A 60 13.42 -7.26 -1.99
C LEU A 60 12.06 -6.56 -2.10
N VAL A 61 11.83 -5.54 -1.26
CA VAL A 61 10.58 -4.75 -1.30
C VAL A 61 10.41 -4.06 -2.65
N TRP A 62 11.45 -3.42 -3.16
CA TRP A 62 11.39 -2.69 -4.43
C TRP A 62 11.10 -3.62 -5.61
N LYS A 63 11.75 -4.79 -5.65
CA LYS A 63 11.53 -5.81 -6.67
C LYS A 63 10.08 -6.30 -6.63
N ASP A 64 9.55 -6.61 -5.45
CA ASP A 64 8.16 -7.08 -5.31
C ASP A 64 7.14 -6.08 -5.88
N LEU A 65 7.34 -4.79 -5.59
CA LEU A 65 6.41 -3.74 -5.98
C LEU A 65 6.48 -3.41 -7.48
N THR A 66 7.65 -3.52 -8.08
CA THR A 66 7.94 -3.07 -9.46
C THR A 66 8.01 -4.19 -10.49
N THR A 67 7.89 -5.46 -10.07
CA THR A 67 7.83 -6.59 -11.00
C THR A 67 6.51 -6.62 -11.77
N ASN A 68 6.59 -6.89 -13.08
CA ASN A 68 5.41 -7.11 -13.92
C ASN A 68 4.75 -8.44 -13.54
N LEU A 69 3.43 -8.43 -13.46
CA LEU A 69 2.60 -9.60 -13.20
C LEU A 69 1.57 -9.72 -14.33
N SER A 70 0.94 -10.89 -14.45
CA SER A 70 -0.12 -11.13 -15.45
C SER A 70 -1.25 -10.10 -15.38
N PHE A 71 -1.51 -9.56 -14.19
CA PHE A 71 -2.58 -8.57 -13.92
C PHE A 71 -2.05 -7.15 -13.68
N ALA A 72 -0.72 -6.92 -13.75
CA ALA A 72 -0.12 -5.62 -13.41
C ALA A 72 1.12 -5.30 -14.26
N GLN A 73 1.14 -4.10 -14.84
CA GLN A 73 2.26 -3.59 -15.62
C GLN A 73 2.91 -2.39 -14.92
N CYS A 74 4.22 -2.47 -14.74
CA CYS A 74 5.06 -1.46 -14.12
C CYS A 74 5.91 -0.78 -15.19
N GLN A 75 5.76 0.54 -15.32
CA GLN A 75 6.52 1.38 -16.25
C GLN A 75 7.37 2.35 -15.45
N LYS A 76 8.61 2.60 -15.89
CA LYS A 76 9.47 3.60 -15.23
C LYS A 76 8.80 4.97 -15.29
N GLY A 77 8.74 5.64 -14.15
CA GLY A 77 8.24 7.00 -14.04
C GLY A 77 9.29 8.02 -14.50
N ARG A 78 8.89 9.30 -14.56
CA ARG A 78 9.77 10.40 -14.96
C ARG A 78 10.75 10.82 -13.85
N GLN A 79 10.43 10.50 -12.60
CA GLN A 79 11.25 10.83 -11.44
C GLN A 79 12.29 9.73 -11.18
N PRO A 80 13.44 10.05 -10.56
CA PRO A 80 14.39 9.04 -10.13
C PRO A 80 13.74 8.01 -9.21
N ASN A 81 14.11 6.74 -9.40
CA ASN A 81 13.61 5.61 -8.61
C ASN A 81 12.07 5.58 -8.49
N SER A 82 11.37 5.84 -9.60
CA SER A 82 9.91 5.86 -9.63
C SER A 82 9.31 4.96 -10.70
N TYR A 83 8.09 4.49 -10.44
CA TYR A 83 7.31 3.66 -11.34
C TYR A 83 5.84 4.09 -11.34
N VAL A 84 5.21 3.94 -12.50
CA VAL A 84 3.75 3.93 -12.65
C VAL A 84 3.32 2.47 -12.80
N LYS A 85 2.40 2.03 -11.95
CA LYS A 85 1.85 0.67 -11.96
C LYS A 85 0.37 0.70 -12.30
N ASN A 86 0.02 0.07 -13.42
CA ASN A 86 -1.37 -0.13 -13.84
C ASN A 86 -1.74 -1.58 -13.60
N TRP A 87 -2.91 -1.84 -13.01
CA TRP A 87 -3.34 -3.20 -12.74
C TRP A 87 -4.84 -3.37 -12.89
N VAL A 88 -5.25 -4.60 -13.21
CA VAL A 88 -6.65 -4.98 -13.41
C VAL A 88 -6.86 -6.35 -12.78
N ILE A 89 -7.77 -6.45 -11.81
CA ILE A 89 -8.19 -7.71 -11.21
C ILE A 89 -9.63 -7.98 -11.63
N ILE A 90 -9.89 -9.20 -12.08
CA ILE A 90 -11.24 -9.69 -12.37
C ILE A 90 -11.64 -10.56 -11.18
N LEU A 91 -12.76 -10.22 -10.54
CA LEU A 91 -13.38 -11.05 -9.51
C LEU A 91 -14.40 -11.96 -10.19
N GLU A 92 -14.00 -13.21 -10.36
CA GLU A 92 -14.85 -14.30 -10.85
C GLU A 92 -15.68 -14.85 -9.67
N GLY A 93 -17.01 -14.97 -9.82
CA GLY A 93 -17.88 -15.56 -8.80
C GLY A 93 -19.20 -14.86 -8.47
N ALA A 94 -19.52 -13.74 -9.12
CA ALA A 94 -20.89 -13.21 -9.14
C ALA A 94 -21.58 -13.55 -10.48
N LEU A 95 -22.90 -13.36 -10.59
CA LEU A 95 -23.64 -13.49 -11.86
C LEU A 95 -22.97 -12.73 -13.02
N GLU A 96 -22.21 -11.69 -12.70
CA GLU A 96 -21.37 -10.92 -13.61
C GLU A 96 -19.95 -10.79 -13.06
N ASN A 97 -18.95 -10.88 -13.95
CA ASN A 97 -17.56 -10.63 -13.59
C ASN A 97 -17.36 -9.17 -13.17
N LYS A 98 -16.88 -8.94 -11.95
CA LYS A 98 -16.58 -7.58 -11.47
C LYS A 98 -15.13 -7.22 -11.76
N GLN A 99 -14.92 -6.10 -12.44
CA GLN A 99 -13.59 -5.59 -12.74
C GLN A 99 -13.15 -4.57 -11.68
N ILE A 100 -11.95 -4.73 -11.15
CA ILE A 100 -11.29 -3.74 -10.30
C ILE A 100 -10.05 -3.25 -11.04
N LYS A 101 -9.95 -1.94 -11.26
CA LYS A 101 -8.79 -1.32 -11.89
C LYS A 101 -8.05 -0.48 -10.87
N GLY A 102 -6.73 -0.38 -11.02
CA GLY A 102 -5.98 0.61 -10.28
C GLY A 102 -4.77 1.14 -11.00
N VAL A 103 -4.44 2.38 -10.65
CA VAL A 103 -3.26 3.10 -11.12
C VAL A 103 -2.54 3.64 -9.90
N GLN A 104 -1.27 3.30 -9.76
CA GLN A 104 -0.41 3.72 -8.66
C GLN A 104 0.83 4.41 -9.21
N PHE A 105 1.27 5.45 -8.51
CA PHE A 105 2.62 5.97 -8.64
C PHE A 105 3.41 5.56 -7.40
N LEU A 106 4.62 5.07 -7.60
CA LEU A 106 5.52 4.60 -6.55
C LEU A 106 6.87 5.29 -6.69
N ARG A 107 7.51 5.63 -5.57
CA ARG A 107 8.86 6.17 -5.54
C ARG A 107 9.65 5.65 -4.35
N LYS A 108 10.92 5.32 -4.60
CA LYS A 108 11.90 4.95 -3.58
C LYS A 108 12.83 6.14 -3.29
N TYR A 109 13.05 6.41 -2.02
CA TYR A 109 13.92 7.44 -1.46
C TYR A 109 15.00 6.75 -0.63
N GLU A 110 16.26 7.01 -0.96
CA GLU A 110 17.42 6.48 -0.24
C GLU A 110 17.96 7.59 0.65
N GLU A 111 17.95 7.35 1.96
CA GLU A 111 18.46 8.26 2.97
C GLU A 111 19.67 7.61 3.67
N PRO A 112 20.54 8.36 4.37
CA PRO A 112 21.76 7.80 4.97
C PRO A 112 21.53 6.61 5.92
N ASN A 113 20.39 6.55 6.61
CA ASN A 113 20.11 5.56 7.65
C ASN A 113 18.90 4.66 7.35
N ARG A 114 18.19 4.92 6.25
CA ARG A 114 16.94 4.23 5.93
C ARG A 114 16.60 4.35 4.45
N VAL A 115 15.75 3.45 3.99
CA VAL A 115 15.08 3.56 2.69
C VAL A 115 13.59 3.76 2.92
N VAL A 116 12.98 4.70 2.20
CA VAL A 116 11.54 4.95 2.24
C VAL A 116 10.94 4.68 0.87
N ILE A 117 9.93 3.82 0.80
CA ILE A 117 9.19 3.53 -0.43
C ILE A 117 7.76 3.99 -0.23
N VAL A 118 7.31 4.90 -1.07
CA VAL A 118 5.99 5.52 -0.96
C VAL A 118 5.21 5.23 -2.23
N LYS A 119 3.92 4.94 -2.08
CA LYS A 119 2.95 4.82 -3.15
C LYS A 119 1.68 5.61 -2.87
N SER A 120 1.14 6.20 -3.92
CA SER A 120 -0.23 6.72 -3.95
C SER A 120 -0.91 6.23 -5.23
N GLY A 121 -2.18 5.91 -5.13
CA GLY A 121 -2.95 5.43 -6.26
C GLY A 121 -4.44 5.63 -6.12
N ILE A 122 -5.11 5.20 -7.19
CA ILE A 122 -6.55 5.24 -7.35
C ILE A 122 -7.00 3.83 -7.69
N ILE A 123 -8.02 3.35 -6.96
CA ILE A 123 -8.72 2.11 -7.23
C ILE A 123 -10.10 2.48 -7.77
N THR A 124 -10.47 1.96 -8.92
CA THR A 124 -11.78 2.16 -9.53
C THR A 124 -12.51 0.83 -9.61
N LEU A 125 -13.77 0.81 -9.16
CA LEU A 125 -14.72 -0.29 -9.33
C LEU A 125 -15.78 0.20 -10.33
N PRO A 126 -15.56 0.02 -11.66
CA PRO A 126 -16.40 0.63 -12.67
C PRO A 126 -17.85 0.15 -12.60
N ASN A 127 -18.06 -1.14 -12.33
CA ASN A 127 -19.39 -1.74 -12.20
C ASN A 127 -20.22 -1.12 -11.06
N ASP A 128 -19.55 -0.62 -10.02
CA ASP A 128 -20.22 -0.06 -8.84
C ASP A 128 -20.20 1.48 -8.83
N GLY A 129 -19.57 2.12 -9.82
CA GLY A 129 -19.39 3.57 -9.88
C GLY A 129 -18.52 4.14 -8.75
N LEU A 130 -17.66 3.31 -8.14
CA LEU A 130 -16.87 3.69 -6.97
C LEU A 130 -15.40 3.95 -7.30
N GLN A 131 -14.84 4.92 -6.57
CA GLN A 131 -13.42 5.23 -6.61
C GLN A 131 -12.87 5.37 -5.19
N PHE A 132 -11.70 4.80 -4.97
CA PHE A 132 -10.98 4.87 -3.69
C PHE A 132 -9.56 5.37 -3.93
N ARG A 133 -9.02 6.07 -2.93
CA ARG A 133 -7.59 6.32 -2.81
C ARG A 133 -6.91 5.15 -2.14
N ASP A 134 -5.72 4.79 -2.61
CA ASP A 134 -4.82 3.93 -1.87
C ASP A 134 -3.49 4.62 -1.64
N GLN A 135 -3.04 4.65 -0.39
CA GLN A 135 -1.78 5.26 0.02
C GLN A 135 -1.00 4.25 0.82
N CYS A 136 0.32 4.24 0.66
CA CYS A 136 1.16 3.43 1.51
C CYS A 136 2.58 3.97 1.53
N TRP A 137 3.22 3.86 2.67
CA TRP A 137 4.62 4.11 2.84
C TRP A 137 5.22 2.95 3.62
N MET A 138 6.41 2.56 3.19
CA MET A 138 7.23 1.55 3.84
C MET A 138 8.57 2.17 4.17
N THR A 139 9.00 1.97 5.41
CA THR A 139 10.31 2.40 5.90
C THR A 139 11.12 1.16 6.18
N ILE A 140 12.34 1.12 5.65
CA ILE A 140 13.32 0.07 5.91
C ILE A 140 14.44 0.72 6.72
N THR A 141 14.58 0.34 7.98
CA THR A 141 15.62 0.85 8.88
C THR A 141 16.53 -0.28 9.31
N ARG A 142 17.73 0.08 9.78
CA ARG A 142 18.60 -0.87 10.49
C ARG A 142 17.92 -1.33 11.78
N SER A 143 18.14 -2.59 12.15
CA SER A 143 17.70 -3.11 13.45
C SER A 143 18.52 -2.53 14.59
N ASP A 144 17.90 -2.29 15.74
CA ASP A 144 18.60 -1.88 16.96
C ASP A 144 19.44 -3.03 17.53
N THR A 145 19.13 -4.29 17.19
CA THR A 145 19.77 -5.49 17.73
C THR A 145 21.00 -5.96 16.96
N SER A 146 21.13 -5.58 15.68
CA SER A 146 22.25 -6.01 14.84
C SER A 146 22.45 -5.05 13.65
N PRO A 147 23.69 -4.66 13.33
CA PRO A 147 23.97 -3.81 12.18
C PRO A 147 23.68 -4.47 10.82
N ASN A 148 23.65 -5.81 10.79
CA ASN A 148 23.38 -6.60 9.57
C ASN A 148 21.92 -7.07 9.48
N ALA A 149 21.05 -6.57 10.38
CA ALA A 149 19.63 -6.84 10.35
C ALA A 149 18.87 -5.54 10.06
N SER A 150 17.66 -5.68 9.52
CA SER A 150 16.80 -4.56 9.17
C SER A 150 15.38 -4.82 9.64
N VAL A 151 14.58 -3.76 9.67
CA VAL A 151 13.16 -3.83 9.98
C VAL A 151 12.40 -3.09 8.90
N VAL A 152 11.48 -3.81 8.26
CA VAL A 152 10.54 -3.26 7.28
C VAL A 152 9.24 -2.92 8.00
N GLN A 153 8.92 -1.64 8.07
CA GLN A 153 7.66 -1.15 8.61
C GLN A 153 6.81 -0.61 7.48
N GLY A 154 5.53 -0.96 7.45
CA GLY A 154 4.60 -0.56 6.40
C GLY A 154 3.33 0.01 7.00
N CYS A 155 2.82 1.07 6.38
CA CYS A 155 1.48 1.58 6.62
C CYS A 155 0.75 1.67 5.29
N GLY A 156 -0.47 1.13 5.23
CA GLY A 156 -1.35 1.23 4.07
C GLY A 156 -2.69 1.81 4.47
N ARG A 157 -3.24 2.70 3.67
CA ARG A 157 -4.55 3.34 3.87
C ARG A 157 -5.38 3.24 2.60
N ILE A 158 -6.65 2.87 2.74
CA ILE A 158 -7.65 2.94 1.67
C ILE A 158 -8.84 3.73 2.19
N PHE A 159 -9.32 4.69 1.39
CA PHE A 159 -10.48 5.51 1.72
C PHE A 159 -11.21 5.95 0.45
N LEU A 160 -12.48 6.34 0.59
CA LEU A 160 -13.32 6.74 -0.54
C LEU A 160 -12.78 8.04 -1.16
N ASP A 161 -12.71 8.11 -2.49
CA ASP A 161 -12.40 9.35 -3.20
C ASP A 161 -13.70 10.15 -3.41
N SER A 162 -13.71 11.41 -2.96
CA SER A 162 -14.91 12.27 -2.92
C SER A 162 -15.49 12.63 -4.30
N TYR A 163 -14.83 12.23 -5.39
CA TYR A 163 -15.22 12.51 -6.77
C TYR A 163 -16.18 11.46 -7.38
N GLY A 164 -16.61 10.44 -6.65
CA GLY A 164 -17.59 9.46 -7.13
C GLY A 164 -19.01 10.03 -7.16
N THR A 165 -19.67 10.03 -8.31
CA THR A 165 -21.12 10.28 -8.41
C THR A 165 -21.89 9.16 -7.74
N ASN A 166 -22.39 9.42 -6.53
CA ASN A 166 -23.31 8.52 -5.84
C ASN A 166 -24.72 8.70 -6.41
N SER A 167 -25.16 7.78 -7.27
CA SER A 167 -26.58 7.65 -7.64
C SER A 167 -27.27 6.69 -6.65
N GLY A 168 -28.31 7.15 -5.98
CA GLY A 168 -29.10 6.35 -5.03
C GLY A 168 -29.42 7.11 -3.74
N SER A 169 -30.15 6.47 -2.82
CA SER A 169 -30.35 7.04 -1.49
C SER A 169 -29.03 7.08 -0.69
N GLU A 170 -28.91 8.00 0.27
CA GLU A 170 -27.71 8.11 1.10
C GLU A 170 -27.40 6.80 1.86
N SER A 171 -28.43 6.09 2.31
CA SER A 171 -28.32 4.82 3.03
C SER A 171 -27.75 3.70 2.16
N GLU A 172 -28.26 3.54 0.93
CA GLU A 172 -27.76 2.53 -0.02
C GLU A 172 -26.33 2.83 -0.45
N CYS A 173 -26.02 4.10 -0.71
CA CYS A 173 -24.66 4.53 -1.05
C CYS A 173 -23.69 4.23 0.10
N PHE A 174 -24.10 4.53 1.34
CA PHE A 174 -23.30 4.23 2.53
C PHE A 174 -23.04 2.74 2.66
N ALA A 175 -24.07 1.89 2.61
CA ALA A 175 -23.93 0.44 2.74
C ALA A 175 -23.01 -0.14 1.66
N ARG A 176 -23.16 0.30 0.41
CA ARG A 176 -22.32 -0.12 -0.72
C ARG A 176 -20.86 0.29 -0.52
N ASN A 177 -20.61 1.54 -0.14
CA ASN A 177 -19.26 2.07 0.08
C ASN A 177 -18.55 1.33 1.21
N THR A 178 -19.25 1.09 2.32
CA THR A 178 -18.72 0.33 3.45
C THR A 178 -18.40 -1.11 3.07
N ALA A 179 -19.26 -1.78 2.30
CA ALA A 179 -19.02 -3.16 1.84
C ALA A 179 -17.78 -3.24 0.92
N ALA A 180 -17.68 -2.33 -0.06
CA ALA A 180 -16.53 -2.26 -0.97
C ALA A 180 -15.23 -1.96 -0.21
N LEU A 181 -15.25 -1.00 0.72
CA LEU A 181 -14.10 -0.65 1.55
C LEU A 181 -13.61 -1.83 2.42
N LYS A 182 -14.54 -2.59 3.02
CA LYS A 182 -14.20 -3.81 3.77
C LYS A 182 -13.52 -4.85 2.89
N SER A 183 -14.05 -5.09 1.69
CA SER A 183 -13.45 -6.02 0.71
C SER A 183 -12.03 -5.61 0.31
N LEU A 184 -11.84 -4.32 0.02
CA LEU A 184 -10.51 -3.76 -0.25
C LEU A 184 -9.57 -3.86 0.96
N GLY A 185 -10.08 -3.70 2.18
CA GLY A 185 -9.34 -3.93 3.42
C GLY A 185 -8.83 -5.36 3.56
N TYR A 186 -9.67 -6.36 3.27
CA TYR A 186 -9.23 -7.76 3.25
C TYR A 186 -8.14 -7.99 2.20
N LYS A 187 -8.27 -7.41 1.00
CA LYS A 187 -7.25 -7.51 -0.04
C LYS A 187 -5.95 -6.81 0.33
N LEU A 188 -6.01 -5.66 1.01
CA LEU A 188 -4.83 -4.98 1.54
C LEU A 188 -4.08 -5.88 2.53
N ARG A 189 -4.80 -6.49 3.48
CA ARG A 189 -4.24 -7.43 4.45
C ARG A 189 -3.58 -8.63 3.77
N GLU A 190 -4.28 -9.24 2.82
CA GLU A 190 -3.78 -10.39 2.05
C GLU A 190 -2.46 -10.04 1.33
N LYS A 191 -2.42 -8.89 0.63
CA LYS A 191 -1.21 -8.45 -0.08
C LYS A 191 -0.05 -8.14 0.86
N ALA A 192 -0.32 -7.54 2.01
CA ALA A 192 0.71 -7.28 3.00
C ALA A 192 1.26 -8.57 3.60
N GLN A 193 0.41 -9.54 3.92
CA GLN A 193 0.85 -10.83 4.45
C GLN A 193 1.73 -11.56 3.45
N LEU A 194 1.31 -11.54 2.18
CA LEU A 194 2.09 -12.12 1.08
C LEU A 194 3.45 -11.43 0.93
N LEU A 195 3.53 -10.10 1.06
CA LEU A 195 4.80 -9.39 1.06
C LEU A 195 5.66 -9.78 2.28
N GLN A 196 5.10 -9.78 3.49
CA GLN A 196 5.83 -10.18 4.70
C GLN A 196 6.43 -11.57 4.57
N ASN A 197 5.66 -12.56 4.09
CA ASN A 197 6.14 -13.92 3.89
C ASN A 197 7.30 -13.95 2.89
N ARG A 198 7.15 -13.29 1.72
CA ARG A 198 8.23 -13.22 0.72
C ARG A 198 9.49 -12.54 1.23
N LEU A 199 9.36 -11.55 2.10
CA LEU A 199 10.51 -10.88 2.71
C LEU A 199 11.25 -11.81 3.67
N ILE A 200 10.52 -12.59 4.47
CA ILE A 200 11.10 -13.58 5.38
C ILE A 200 11.83 -14.66 4.56
N ASP A 201 11.13 -15.28 3.61
CA ASP A 201 11.70 -16.35 2.77
C ASP A 201 12.94 -15.87 1.99
N GLY A 202 12.88 -14.65 1.44
CA GLY A 202 13.96 -14.07 0.66
C GLY A 202 15.14 -13.52 1.47
N ALA A 203 14.97 -13.31 2.78
CA ALA A 203 16.06 -12.89 3.66
C ALA A 203 16.83 -14.08 4.25
N ASP A 204 16.23 -15.26 4.29
CA ASP A 204 16.84 -16.53 4.72
C ASP A 204 17.62 -17.24 3.59
N SER A 205 17.56 -16.71 2.36
CA SER A 205 18.17 -17.25 1.14
C SER A 205 19.56 -16.68 0.84
#